data_AF-A0A2G8RR58-F1
#
_entry.id   AF-A0A2G8RR58-F1
#
_cell.length_a   1.000
_cell.length_b   1.000
_cell.length_c   1.000
_cell.angle_alpha   90.00
_cell.angle_beta   90.00
_cell.angle_gamma   90.00
#
_symmetry.space_group_name_H-M   'P 1'
#
loop_
_entity.id
_entity.type
_entity.pdbx_description
1 polymer ?
#
loop_
_entity_poly.entity_id
_entity_poly.type
_entity_poly.pdbx_seq_one_letter_code
_entity_poly.pdbx_strand_id
1 'polypeptide(L)'
;MLHRRFLRGDLPLDEWEHRRRQPMHFGGPVNLRPYMDPEWQRKGGATEVALAIDYYECTLPFMPTPFGSRKDDGVPRDHLGAPPFAVLMSPERFFYRGQLCRQQLKKIMANPLAMDIAAARQPTYVRRKRVMATHWFAEKKGEPLPDLPIPAQARDSVPADCVFANGLSSVGQMSLILPPNYPLPQGHPLSVRTPRTANPQFSNLSEAPASEAPSLLPPPATSDADALLRITDETTFLHSRPTEFFLGNGTERGQLGFGVTFDRNTYTTADVKEFVEECRLATLHYLGAAAVSKGKL
;
A
#
# COMPACT_ATOMS: atom_id res chain seq x y z
N MET A 1 11.45 13.08 9.50
CA MET A 1 12.06 12.18 10.54
C MET A 1 13.59 12.00 10.42
N LEU A 2 14.15 11.28 9.41
CA LEU A 2 15.61 10.96 9.39
C LEU A 2 16.53 12.20 9.41
N HIS A 3 16.18 13.23 8.63
CA HIS A 3 16.86 14.53 8.67
C HIS A 3 16.90 15.13 10.07
N ARG A 4 15.79 15.09 10.83
CA ARG A 4 15.75 15.61 12.20
C ARG A 4 16.67 14.85 13.13
N ARG A 5 16.63 13.51 13.07
CA ARG A 5 17.49 12.65 13.90
C ARG A 5 18.96 12.95 13.65
N PHE A 6 19.36 13.10 12.39
CA PHE A 6 20.72 13.52 12.05
C PHE A 6 21.06 14.92 12.59
N LEU A 7 20.20 15.90 12.35
CA LEU A 7 20.42 17.29 12.79
C LEU A 7 20.42 17.47 14.33
N ARG A 8 19.75 16.58 15.08
CA ARG A 8 19.81 16.52 16.54
C ARG A 8 21.03 15.77 17.08
N GLY A 9 21.77 15.07 16.23
CA GLY A 9 22.88 14.21 16.63
C GLY A 9 22.47 12.80 17.09
N ASP A 10 21.19 12.42 16.94
CA ASP A 10 20.67 11.09 17.28
C ASP A 10 21.06 10.01 16.25
N LEU A 11 21.57 10.43 15.09
CA LEU A 11 21.99 9.55 14.01
C LEU A 11 23.47 9.82 13.69
N PRO A 12 24.37 8.83 13.82
CA PRO A 12 25.76 8.96 13.45
C PRO A 12 25.97 9.39 11.99
N LEU A 13 27.05 10.12 11.72
CA LEU A 13 27.34 10.65 10.38
C LEU A 13 27.55 9.55 9.33
N ASP A 14 28.22 8.46 9.70
CA ASP A 14 28.44 7.30 8.84
C ASP A 14 27.12 6.60 8.50
N GLU A 15 26.25 6.41 9.49
CA GLU A 15 24.90 5.88 9.25
C GLU A 15 24.09 6.82 8.35
N TRP A 16 24.11 8.12 8.60
CA TRP A 16 23.44 9.11 7.75
C TRP A 16 23.91 9.05 6.29
N GLU A 17 25.22 9.05 6.07
CA GLU A 17 25.82 8.97 4.74
C GLU A 17 25.50 7.65 4.04
N HIS A 18 25.39 6.56 4.80
CA HIS A 18 24.94 5.28 4.28
C HIS A 18 23.46 5.35 3.83
N ARG A 19 22.55 5.72 4.74
CA ARG A 19 21.10 5.77 4.49
C ARG A 19 20.73 6.70 3.35
N ARG A 20 21.38 7.86 3.23
CA ARG A 20 21.06 8.83 2.17
C ARG A 20 21.50 8.39 0.78
N ARG A 21 22.41 7.41 0.66
CA ARG A 21 22.90 6.88 -0.63
C ARG A 21 22.18 5.61 -1.04
N GLN A 22 21.57 4.91 -0.09
CA GLN A 22 20.81 3.71 -0.39
C GLN A 22 19.56 4.03 -1.22
N PRO A 23 19.29 3.25 -2.28
CA PRO A 23 17.98 3.24 -2.93
C PRO A 23 16.88 2.95 -1.90
N MET A 24 15.69 3.46 -2.15
CA MET A 24 14.55 3.19 -1.26
C MET A 24 13.70 2.08 -1.86
N HIS A 25 13.67 0.94 -1.18
CA HIS A 25 12.88 -0.22 -1.58
C HIS A 25 11.53 -0.20 -0.87
N PHE A 26 10.45 -0.22 -1.64
CA PHE A 26 9.09 -0.32 -1.14
C PHE A 26 8.50 -1.64 -1.59
N GLY A 27 7.81 -2.33 -0.69
CA GLY A 27 7.12 -3.58 -1.01
C GLY A 27 5.64 -3.46 -0.69
N GLY A 28 4.77 -4.12 -1.44
CA GLY A 28 3.34 -4.04 -1.17
C GLY A 28 2.55 -5.22 -1.72
N PRO A 29 1.37 -5.50 -1.16
CA PRO A 29 0.51 -6.55 -1.68
C PRO A 29 -0.05 -6.16 -3.05
N VAL A 30 0.00 -7.09 -4.01
CA VAL A 30 -0.78 -7.08 -5.25
C VAL A 30 -1.97 -8.00 -5.05
N ASN A 31 -3.17 -7.51 -5.32
CA ASN A 31 -4.36 -8.35 -5.40
C ASN A 31 -4.30 -9.21 -6.67
N LEU A 32 -4.02 -10.51 -6.53
CA LEU A 32 -3.98 -11.44 -7.65
C LEU A 32 -5.36 -11.98 -8.04
N ARG A 33 -6.40 -11.73 -7.23
CA ARG A 33 -7.76 -12.24 -7.50
C ARG A 33 -8.21 -12.00 -8.95
N PRO A 34 -8.04 -10.81 -9.57
CA PRO A 34 -8.47 -10.57 -10.95
C PRO A 34 -7.81 -11.49 -11.99
N TYR A 35 -6.70 -12.14 -11.64
CA TYR A 35 -5.90 -12.99 -12.51
C TYR A 35 -6.01 -14.48 -12.20
N MET A 36 -6.78 -14.84 -11.17
CA MET A 36 -7.03 -16.24 -10.81
C MET A 36 -8.05 -16.90 -11.73
N ASP A 37 -8.05 -18.23 -11.71
CA ASP A 37 -8.96 -19.06 -12.48
C ASP A 37 -10.44 -18.59 -12.34
N PRO A 38 -11.14 -18.33 -13.47
CA PRO A 38 -12.52 -17.88 -13.45
C PRO A 38 -13.48 -18.86 -12.78
N GLU A 39 -13.23 -20.18 -12.84
CA GLU A 39 -14.07 -21.16 -12.16
C GLU A 39 -13.91 -21.10 -10.64
N TRP A 40 -12.70 -20.93 -10.13
CA TRP A 40 -12.45 -20.69 -8.72
C TRP A 40 -13.13 -19.42 -8.22
N GLN A 41 -13.05 -18.31 -8.98
CA GLN A 41 -13.79 -17.08 -8.67
C GLN A 41 -15.30 -17.33 -8.62
N ARG A 42 -15.86 -18.08 -9.59
CA ARG A 42 -17.28 -18.45 -9.67
C ARG A 42 -17.76 -19.26 -8.47
N LYS A 43 -16.90 -20.10 -7.88
CA LYS A 43 -17.21 -20.92 -6.70
C LYS A 43 -17.12 -20.15 -5.37
N GLY A 44 -17.06 -18.82 -5.40
CA GLY A 44 -16.95 -17.97 -4.21
C GLY A 44 -15.51 -17.60 -3.85
N GLY A 45 -14.50 -18.01 -4.63
CA GLY A 45 -13.11 -17.61 -4.38
C GLY A 45 -12.91 -16.09 -4.36
N ALA A 46 -13.74 -15.34 -5.09
CA ALA A 46 -13.69 -13.87 -5.10
C ALA A 46 -14.02 -13.23 -3.73
N THR A 47 -14.82 -13.91 -2.89
CA THR A 47 -15.21 -13.42 -1.55
C THR A 47 -14.20 -13.79 -0.46
N GLU A 48 -13.24 -14.67 -0.76
CA GLU A 48 -12.16 -15.01 0.17
C GLU A 48 -11.12 -13.89 0.20
N VAL A 49 -11.03 -13.20 1.34
CA VAL A 49 -10.07 -12.12 1.57
C VAL A 49 -8.70 -12.71 1.90
N ALA A 50 -7.64 -12.13 1.33
CA ALA A 50 -6.23 -12.45 1.63
C ALA A 50 -5.68 -13.82 1.19
N LEU A 51 -6.43 -14.64 0.43
CA LEU A 51 -5.92 -15.91 -0.12
C LEU A 51 -5.15 -15.79 -1.44
N ALA A 52 -5.13 -14.61 -2.05
CA ALA A 52 -4.61 -14.40 -3.41
C ALA A 52 -3.84 -13.08 -3.52
N ILE A 53 -2.73 -13.00 -2.79
CA ILE A 53 -1.88 -11.82 -2.72
C ILE A 53 -0.46 -12.22 -3.11
N ASP A 54 0.14 -11.50 -4.06
CA ASP A 54 1.59 -11.49 -4.25
C ASP A 54 2.17 -10.19 -3.67
N TYR A 55 3.50 -10.07 -3.65
CA TYR A 55 4.18 -8.85 -3.26
C TYR A 55 4.92 -8.25 -4.45
N TYR A 56 4.60 -6.99 -4.75
CA TYR A 56 5.42 -6.19 -5.65
C TYR A 56 6.54 -5.51 -4.89
N GLU A 57 7.61 -5.19 -5.62
CA GLU A 57 8.70 -4.39 -5.13
C GLU A 57 8.91 -3.22 -6.08
N CYS A 58 9.00 -2.02 -5.53
CA CYS A 58 9.30 -0.79 -6.25
C CYS A 58 10.55 -0.18 -5.64
N THR A 59 11.52 0.10 -6.49
CA THR A 59 12.74 0.80 -6.06
C THR A 59 12.67 2.23 -6.53
N LEU A 60 12.71 3.16 -5.60
CA LEU A 60 12.94 4.57 -5.90
C LEU A 60 14.44 4.89 -5.77
N PRO A 61 14.90 5.98 -6.39
CA PRO A 61 16.23 6.51 -6.13
C PRO A 61 16.44 6.79 -4.64
N PHE A 62 17.64 7.21 -4.29
CA PHE A 62 17.98 7.62 -2.93
C PHE A 62 17.00 8.63 -2.33
N MET A 63 17.00 8.69 -0.99
CA MET A 63 16.16 9.59 -0.22
C MET A 63 16.38 11.05 -0.67
N PRO A 64 15.32 11.85 -0.84
CA PRO A 64 15.46 13.27 -1.11
C PRO A 64 16.32 13.96 -0.05
N THR A 65 17.33 14.69 -0.51
CA THR A 65 18.22 15.51 0.34
C THR A 65 18.24 16.94 -0.22
N PRO A 66 18.44 17.95 0.64
CA PRO A 66 18.56 19.34 0.22
C PRO A 66 19.55 19.51 -0.94
N PHE A 67 19.18 20.33 -1.92
CA PHE A 67 20.01 20.57 -3.10
C PHE A 67 21.33 21.25 -2.70
N GLY A 68 22.45 20.71 -3.20
CA GLY A 68 23.69 21.49 -3.34
C GLY A 68 24.72 21.38 -2.21
N SER A 69 24.50 20.63 -1.13
CA SER A 69 25.54 20.48 -0.10
C SER A 69 25.72 19.02 0.34
N ARG A 70 26.98 18.57 0.33
CA ARG A 70 27.42 17.33 0.98
C ARG A 70 27.30 17.37 2.52
N LYS A 71 26.86 18.50 3.07
CA LYS A 71 26.62 18.76 4.49
C LYS A 71 25.35 19.60 4.60
N ASP A 72 24.44 19.29 5.50
CA ASP A 72 23.19 20.04 5.72
C ASP A 72 23.41 21.46 6.32
N ASP A 73 24.63 21.99 6.21
CA ASP A 73 25.04 23.33 6.63
C ASP A 73 24.31 24.38 5.79
N GLY A 74 23.55 25.26 6.46
CA GLY A 74 22.80 26.34 5.81
C GLY A 74 21.45 25.92 5.21
N VAL A 75 21.03 24.67 5.38
CA VAL A 75 19.69 24.23 4.96
C VAL A 75 18.62 24.90 5.85
N PRO A 76 17.64 25.63 5.27
CA PRO A 76 16.54 26.20 6.04
C PRO A 76 15.84 25.12 6.85
N ARG A 77 15.46 25.43 8.09
CA ARG A 77 14.78 24.49 8.98
C ARG A 77 13.39 25.01 9.31
N ASP A 78 12.43 24.09 9.37
CA ASP A 78 11.12 24.37 9.94
C ASP A 78 11.19 24.45 11.47
N HIS A 79 10.05 24.75 12.10
CA HIS A 79 9.92 24.82 13.55
C HIS A 79 10.21 23.48 14.26
N LEU A 80 10.25 22.36 13.54
CA LEU A 80 10.58 21.02 14.04
C LEU A 80 12.04 20.64 13.74
N GLY A 81 12.82 21.55 13.17
CA GLY A 81 14.22 21.33 12.83
C GLY A 81 14.47 20.49 11.57
N ALA A 82 13.45 20.16 10.78
CA ALA A 82 13.61 19.47 9.49
C ALA A 82 13.75 20.47 8.34
N PRO A 83 14.42 20.09 7.22
CA PRO A 83 14.31 20.84 5.98
C PRO A 83 12.85 20.87 5.49
N PRO A 84 12.32 22.03 5.05
CA PRO A 84 11.01 22.11 4.42
C PRO A 84 10.90 21.17 3.22
N PHE A 85 9.70 20.62 2.97
CA PHE A 85 9.47 19.68 1.86
C PHE A 85 9.93 20.23 0.51
N ALA A 86 9.67 21.51 0.22
CA ALA A 86 10.10 22.17 -1.01
C ALA A 86 11.63 22.18 -1.20
N VAL A 87 12.41 22.15 -0.12
CA VAL A 87 13.88 22.08 -0.15
C VAL A 87 14.34 20.63 -0.36
N LEU A 88 13.61 19.67 0.18
CA LEU A 88 13.91 18.24 0.01
C LEU A 88 13.64 17.76 -1.42
N MET A 89 12.53 18.21 -2.02
CA MET A 89 12.12 17.77 -3.35
C MET A 89 11.12 18.76 -3.97
N SER A 90 11.31 19.06 -5.26
CA SER A 90 10.33 19.86 -5.99
C SER A 90 9.04 19.07 -6.28
N PRO A 91 7.89 19.72 -6.49
CA PRO A 91 6.65 19.04 -6.88
C PRO A 91 6.82 18.16 -8.14
N GLU A 92 7.56 18.63 -9.15
CA GLU A 92 7.80 17.88 -10.39
C GLU A 92 8.56 16.58 -10.10
N ARG A 93 9.56 16.63 -9.21
CA ARG A 93 10.32 15.45 -8.80
C ARG A 93 9.47 14.49 -7.98
N PHE A 94 8.57 15.00 -7.12
CA PHE A 94 7.61 14.17 -6.40
C PHE A 94 6.72 13.38 -7.36
N PHE A 95 6.07 14.05 -8.32
CA PHE A 95 5.21 13.37 -9.30
C PHE A 95 5.98 12.43 -10.22
N TYR A 96 7.20 12.80 -10.63
CA TYR A 96 8.07 11.92 -11.39
C TYR A 96 8.37 10.61 -10.65
N ARG A 97 8.68 10.67 -9.35
CA ARG A 97 8.90 9.46 -8.53
C ARG A 97 7.64 8.61 -8.42
N GLY A 98 6.46 9.23 -8.28
CA GLY A 98 5.19 8.50 -8.33
C GLY A 98 4.97 7.79 -9.67
N GLN A 99 5.31 8.44 -10.79
CA GLN A 99 5.25 7.84 -12.12
C GLN A 99 6.24 6.69 -12.29
N LEU A 100 7.44 6.78 -11.72
CA LEU A 100 8.42 5.69 -11.72
C LEU A 100 7.88 4.44 -11.00
N CYS A 101 7.28 4.59 -9.81
CA CYS A 101 6.62 3.47 -9.13
C CYS A 101 5.52 2.86 -10.01
N ARG A 102 4.66 3.70 -10.60
CA ARG A 102 3.58 3.23 -11.49
C ARG A 102 4.11 2.48 -12.71
N GLN A 103 5.20 2.93 -13.31
CA GLN A 103 5.83 2.26 -14.46
C GLN A 103 6.41 0.90 -14.07
N GLN A 104 7.07 0.81 -12.91
CA GLN A 104 7.59 -0.46 -12.38
C GLN A 104 6.46 -1.46 -12.14
N LEU A 105 5.38 -1.04 -11.46
CA LEU A 105 4.18 -1.86 -11.25
C LEU A 105 3.56 -2.31 -12.57
N LYS A 106 3.38 -1.39 -13.52
CA LYS A 106 2.83 -1.73 -14.85
C LYS A 106 3.69 -2.77 -15.56
N LYS A 107 5.02 -2.66 -15.47
CA LYS A 107 5.95 -3.63 -16.06
C LYS A 107 5.83 -5.02 -15.41
N ILE A 108 5.71 -5.08 -14.08
CA ILE A 108 5.50 -6.34 -13.36
C ILE A 108 4.19 -6.99 -13.82
N MET A 109 3.09 -6.22 -13.81
CA MET A 109 1.75 -6.76 -14.14
C MET A 109 1.55 -7.06 -15.62
N ALA A 110 2.32 -6.41 -16.51
CA ALA A 110 2.30 -6.70 -17.94
C ALA A 110 3.19 -7.89 -18.33
N ASN A 111 3.94 -8.47 -17.39
CA ASN A 111 4.73 -9.66 -17.67
C ASN A 111 3.79 -10.85 -17.91
N PRO A 112 3.88 -11.56 -19.05
CA PRO A 112 3.01 -12.70 -19.34
C PRO A 112 3.14 -13.84 -18.32
N LEU A 113 4.28 -13.92 -17.62
CA LEU A 113 4.56 -14.91 -16.58
C LEU A 113 4.34 -14.36 -15.16
N ALA A 114 3.68 -13.20 -15.00
CA ALA A 114 3.51 -12.59 -13.67
C ALA A 114 2.90 -13.55 -12.64
N MET A 115 1.90 -14.33 -13.06
CA MET A 115 1.23 -15.32 -12.20
C MET A 115 2.13 -16.52 -11.89
N ASP A 116 2.89 -17.01 -12.86
CA ASP A 116 3.83 -18.12 -12.65
C ASP A 116 4.98 -17.71 -11.73
N ILE A 117 5.49 -16.50 -11.91
CA ILE A 117 6.51 -15.91 -11.02
C ILE A 117 5.96 -15.77 -9.61
N ALA A 118 4.74 -15.24 -9.46
CA ALA A 118 4.08 -15.13 -8.16
C ALA A 118 3.94 -16.51 -7.50
N ALA A 119 3.40 -17.50 -8.21
CA ALA A 119 3.22 -18.86 -7.72
C ALA A 119 4.56 -19.52 -7.32
N ALA A 120 5.61 -19.33 -8.14
CA ALA A 120 6.94 -19.86 -7.87
C ALA A 120 7.60 -19.22 -6.63
N ARG A 121 7.28 -17.96 -6.30
CA ARG A 121 7.81 -17.26 -5.12
C ARG A 121 7.12 -17.64 -3.81
N GLN A 122 5.87 -18.09 -3.85
CA GLN A 122 5.06 -18.35 -2.64
C GLN A 122 5.70 -19.35 -1.67
N PRO A 123 6.24 -20.52 -2.11
CA PRO A 123 6.83 -21.48 -1.17
C PRO A 123 7.99 -20.89 -0.35
N THR A 124 8.88 -20.13 -1.01
CA THR A 124 10.00 -19.44 -0.35
C THR A 124 9.49 -18.37 0.63
N TYR A 125 8.49 -17.60 0.22
CA TYR A 125 7.87 -16.59 1.08
C TYR A 125 7.23 -17.19 2.35
N VAL A 126 6.40 -18.23 2.19
CA VAL A 126 5.74 -18.94 3.30
C VAL A 126 6.78 -19.53 4.25
N ARG A 127 7.84 -20.15 3.71
CA ARG A 127 8.93 -20.69 4.52
C ARG A 127 9.62 -19.60 5.33
N ARG A 128 9.98 -18.47 4.71
CA ARG A 128 10.61 -17.33 5.39
C ARG A 128 9.74 -16.84 6.56
N LYS A 129 8.44 -16.71 6.33
CA LYS A 129 7.51 -16.30 7.39
C LYS A 129 7.38 -17.33 8.51
N ARG A 130 7.44 -18.62 8.19
CA ARG A 130 7.52 -19.68 9.19
C ARG A 130 8.79 -19.55 10.03
N VAL A 131 9.95 -19.38 9.41
CA VAL A 131 11.24 -19.21 10.12
C VAL A 131 11.18 -18.00 11.06
N MET A 132 10.77 -16.83 10.56
CA MET A 132 10.63 -15.60 11.36
C MET A 132 9.68 -15.79 12.53
N ALA A 133 8.51 -16.39 12.30
CA ALA A 133 7.54 -16.64 13.35
C ALA A 133 8.10 -17.60 14.42
N THR A 134 8.74 -18.70 14.01
CA THR A 134 9.34 -19.66 14.94
C THR A 134 10.44 -19.02 15.77
N HIS A 135 11.33 -18.24 15.16
CA HIS A 135 12.38 -17.50 15.89
C HIS A 135 11.80 -16.51 16.89
N TRP A 136 10.78 -15.74 16.48
CA TRP A 136 10.09 -14.82 17.36
C TRP A 136 9.42 -15.53 18.54
N PHE A 137 8.77 -16.68 18.31
CA PHE A 137 8.17 -17.46 19.39
C PHE A 137 9.23 -18.02 20.36
N ALA A 138 10.36 -18.50 19.86
CA ALA A 138 11.46 -18.98 20.69
C ALA A 138 12.04 -17.85 21.56
N GLU A 139 12.30 -16.69 20.96
CA GLU A 139 12.76 -15.49 21.67
C GLU A 139 11.78 -15.08 22.78
N LYS A 140 10.47 -15.04 22.50
CA LYS A 140 9.45 -14.70 23.49
C LYS A 140 9.37 -15.69 24.66
N LYS A 141 9.83 -16.93 24.46
CA LYS A 141 9.91 -17.96 25.50
C LYS A 141 11.27 -18.03 26.19
N GLY A 142 12.28 -17.30 25.71
CA GLY A 142 13.67 -17.45 26.16
C GLY A 142 14.30 -18.79 25.75
N GLU A 143 13.77 -19.43 24.70
CA GLU A 143 14.31 -20.67 24.13
C GLU A 143 15.43 -20.36 23.14
N PRO A 144 16.41 -21.26 22.96
CA PRO A 144 17.43 -21.10 21.93
C PRO A 144 16.78 -21.02 20.54
N LEU A 145 17.32 -20.17 19.67
CA LEU A 145 16.81 -20.03 18.30
C LEU A 145 16.94 -21.37 17.57
N PRO A 146 15.84 -21.90 17.00
CA PRO A 146 15.91 -23.17 16.30
C PRO A 146 16.78 -23.04 15.06
N ASP A 147 17.67 -24.01 14.87
CA ASP A 147 18.46 -24.16 13.65
C ASP A 147 17.55 -24.66 12.53
N LEU A 148 17.02 -23.71 11.76
CA LEU A 148 16.17 -24.00 10.61
C LEU A 148 17.05 -23.90 9.37
N PRO A 149 17.40 -25.02 8.72
CA PRO A 149 18.28 -25.00 7.56
C PRO A 149 17.67 -24.10 6.48
N ILE A 150 18.46 -23.12 6.02
CA ILE A 150 18.10 -22.26 4.90
C ILE A 150 18.44 -23.04 3.62
N PRO A 151 17.45 -23.41 2.78
CA PRO A 151 17.73 -24.07 1.52
C PRO A 151 18.66 -23.23 0.68
N ALA A 152 19.53 -23.89 -0.09
CA ALA A 152 20.35 -23.20 -1.07
C ALA A 152 19.50 -22.35 -2.04
N GLN A 153 18.27 -22.80 -2.37
CA GLN A 153 17.32 -22.07 -3.22
C GLN A 153 16.59 -20.92 -2.50
N ALA A 154 16.66 -20.85 -1.18
CA ALA A 154 16.06 -19.77 -0.38
C ALA A 154 17.10 -18.73 0.05
N ARG A 155 18.36 -18.83 -0.44
CA ARG A 155 19.29 -17.71 -0.39
C ARG A 155 18.69 -16.61 -1.24
N ASP A 156 18.14 -15.62 -0.56
CA ASP A 156 17.47 -14.48 -1.17
C ASP A 156 18.43 -13.87 -2.20
N SER A 157 17.94 -13.59 -3.41
CA SER A 157 18.68 -12.76 -4.37
C SER A 157 18.80 -11.32 -3.88
N VAL A 158 18.03 -10.99 -2.85
CA VAL A 158 18.07 -9.73 -2.13
C VAL A 158 19.34 -9.72 -1.26
N PRO A 159 20.26 -8.77 -1.50
CA PRO A 159 21.47 -8.62 -0.68
C PRO A 159 21.16 -8.51 0.81
N ALA A 160 22.03 -9.03 1.67
CA ALA A 160 21.84 -9.01 3.13
C ALA A 160 21.73 -7.57 3.70
N ASP A 161 22.19 -6.58 2.96
CA ASP A 161 22.13 -5.15 3.26
C ASP A 161 20.91 -4.45 2.64
N CYS A 162 20.03 -5.16 1.94
CA CYS A 162 18.79 -4.59 1.44
C CYS A 162 17.81 -4.38 2.59
N VAL A 163 17.53 -3.11 2.88
CA VAL A 163 16.53 -2.70 3.86
C VAL A 163 15.29 -2.19 3.12
N PHE A 164 14.16 -2.85 3.34
CA PHE A 164 12.88 -2.32 2.88
C PHE A 164 12.54 -1.07 3.69
N ALA A 165 12.28 0.03 2.99
CA ALA A 165 11.93 1.30 3.61
C ALA A 165 10.58 1.21 4.32
N ASN A 166 9.56 0.66 3.65
CA ASN A 166 8.21 0.43 4.21
C ASN A 166 7.46 -0.65 3.42
N GLY A 167 6.56 -1.37 4.09
CA GLY A 167 5.43 -2.04 3.44
C GLY A 167 4.36 -1.02 3.08
N LEU A 168 3.96 -0.95 1.81
CA LEU A 168 2.94 -0.03 1.30
C LEU A 168 1.74 -0.82 0.79
N SER A 169 0.53 -0.40 1.12
CA SER A 169 -0.67 -0.87 0.43
C SER A 169 -1.59 0.28 0.13
N SER A 170 -2.21 0.22 -1.05
CA SER A 170 -3.33 1.08 -1.37
C SER A 170 -4.53 0.22 -1.67
N VAL A 171 -5.63 0.44 -0.95
CA VAL A 171 -6.94 -0.13 -1.29
C VAL A 171 -7.65 0.68 -2.38
N GLY A 172 -7.06 1.79 -2.82
CA GLY A 172 -7.65 2.68 -3.83
C GLY A 172 -8.89 3.39 -3.31
N GLN A 173 -9.86 3.64 -4.20
CA GLN A 173 -11.15 4.23 -3.84
C GLN A 173 -12.09 3.15 -3.30
N MET A 174 -12.22 3.06 -1.98
CA MET A 174 -13.08 2.06 -1.31
C MET A 174 -14.55 2.30 -1.56
N SER A 175 -14.98 3.55 -1.83
CA SER A 175 -16.40 3.88 -2.03
C SER A 175 -17.03 3.18 -3.25
N LEU A 176 -16.21 2.64 -4.16
CA LEU A 176 -16.69 1.85 -5.30
C LEU A 176 -17.02 0.40 -4.93
N ILE A 177 -16.39 -0.11 -3.86
CA ILE A 177 -16.52 -1.50 -3.39
C ILE A 177 -17.51 -1.56 -2.23
N LEU A 178 -17.50 -0.54 -1.38
CA LEU A 178 -18.34 -0.43 -0.19
C LEU A 178 -19.05 0.94 -0.21
N PRO A 179 -20.15 1.07 -0.96
CA PRO A 179 -20.89 2.32 -1.00
C PRO A 179 -21.47 2.66 0.39
N PRO A 180 -21.47 3.93 0.80
CA PRO A 180 -21.89 4.30 2.16
C PRO A 180 -23.41 4.23 2.36
N ASN A 181 -24.20 4.23 1.28
CA ASN A 181 -25.66 4.34 1.32
C ASN A 181 -26.33 3.15 0.63
N TYR A 182 -27.33 2.58 1.28
CA TYR A 182 -28.16 1.48 0.77
C TYR A 182 -29.65 1.83 0.93
N PRO A 183 -30.55 1.29 0.08
CA PRO A 183 -30.26 0.38 -1.02
C PRO A 183 -29.48 1.07 -2.13
N LEU A 184 -28.68 0.30 -2.86
CA LEU A 184 -27.90 0.82 -3.97
C LEU A 184 -28.83 1.24 -5.12
N PRO A 185 -28.44 2.27 -5.91
CA PRO A 185 -29.22 2.78 -7.03
C PRO A 185 -29.49 1.71 -8.09
N GLN A 186 -30.60 1.86 -8.82
CA GLN A 186 -30.83 1.09 -10.04
C GLN A 186 -29.79 1.52 -11.08
N GLY A 187 -28.92 0.60 -11.49
CA GLY A 187 -27.77 0.86 -12.38
C GLY A 187 -26.42 0.72 -11.69
N HIS A 188 -26.34 0.70 -10.35
CA HIS A 188 -25.07 0.50 -9.66
C HIS A 188 -24.54 -0.93 -9.84
N PRO A 189 -23.25 -1.16 -10.16
CA PRO A 189 -22.69 -2.49 -10.44
C PRO A 189 -22.94 -3.53 -9.33
N LEU A 190 -22.94 -3.07 -8.08
CA LEU A 190 -23.19 -3.88 -6.90
C LEU A 190 -24.67 -3.94 -6.47
N SER A 191 -25.57 -3.17 -7.08
CA SER A 191 -26.99 -3.20 -6.70
C SER A 191 -27.65 -4.48 -7.16
N VAL A 192 -28.39 -5.13 -6.26
CA VAL A 192 -29.28 -6.26 -6.58
C VAL A 192 -30.45 -5.84 -7.48
N ARG A 193 -30.73 -4.54 -7.57
CA ARG A 193 -31.79 -3.96 -8.42
C ARG A 193 -31.32 -3.64 -9.83
N THR A 194 -30.00 -3.64 -10.07
CA THR A 194 -29.46 -3.45 -11.42
C THR A 194 -29.75 -4.71 -12.22
N PRO A 195 -30.51 -4.63 -13.33
CA PRO A 195 -30.66 -5.75 -14.24
C PRO A 195 -29.26 -6.08 -14.75
N ARG A 196 -28.67 -7.16 -14.25
CA ARG A 196 -27.42 -7.65 -14.80
C ARG A 196 -27.79 -8.31 -16.10
N THR A 197 -27.37 -7.73 -17.23
CA THR A 197 -27.16 -8.55 -18.43
C THR A 197 -26.31 -9.72 -17.97
N ALA A 198 -26.80 -10.95 -18.20
CA ALA A 198 -26.06 -12.15 -17.89
C ALA A 198 -24.68 -11.99 -18.54
N ASN A 199 -23.69 -11.63 -17.73
CA ASN A 199 -22.37 -11.31 -18.22
C ASN A 199 -21.93 -12.59 -18.95
N PRO A 200 -21.58 -12.60 -20.25
CA PRO A 200 -21.29 -13.83 -20.97
C PRO A 200 -20.14 -14.65 -20.34
N GLN A 201 -19.39 -14.07 -19.39
CA GLN A 201 -18.38 -14.74 -18.57
C GLN A 201 -18.90 -15.27 -17.20
N PHE A 202 -20.11 -14.90 -16.78
CA PHE A 202 -20.79 -15.32 -15.53
C PHE A 202 -22.26 -15.81 -15.78
N SER A 203 -22.64 -16.09 -17.03
CA SER A 203 -24.02 -16.12 -17.53
C SER A 203 -24.85 -17.38 -17.26
N ASN A 204 -24.59 -18.16 -16.20
CA ASN A 204 -25.39 -19.35 -15.89
C ASN A 204 -26.23 -19.24 -14.61
N LEU A 205 -26.63 -18.04 -14.18
CA LEU A 205 -27.53 -17.90 -13.03
C LEU A 205 -28.90 -17.27 -13.33
N SER A 206 -29.19 -16.82 -14.55
CA SER A 206 -30.56 -16.53 -14.97
C SER A 206 -30.60 -16.27 -16.48
N GLU A 207 -31.35 -17.07 -17.23
CA GLU A 207 -31.62 -16.84 -18.65
C GLU A 207 -32.56 -15.65 -18.81
N ALA A 208 -32.04 -14.52 -19.29
CA ALA A 208 -32.84 -13.42 -19.80
C ALA A 208 -32.22 -12.92 -21.12
N PRO A 209 -33.05 -12.55 -22.12
CA PRO A 209 -32.61 -12.27 -23.48
C PRO A 209 -31.75 -10.99 -23.58
N ALA A 210 -30.77 -11.04 -24.48
CA ALA A 210 -29.77 -10.00 -24.73
C ALA A 210 -30.40 -8.70 -25.24
N SER A 211 -30.13 -7.59 -24.54
CA SER A 211 -30.38 -6.23 -25.00
C SER A 211 -29.11 -5.40 -24.87
N GLU A 212 -28.98 -4.39 -25.74
CA GLU A 212 -27.80 -3.60 -26.05
C GLU A 212 -27.02 -3.06 -24.83
N ALA A 213 -25.69 -2.95 -24.99
CA ALA A 213 -24.76 -2.51 -23.95
C ALA A 213 -25.09 -1.09 -23.44
N PRO A 214 -25.37 -0.89 -22.14
CA PRO A 214 -25.66 0.44 -21.61
C PRO A 214 -24.41 1.31 -21.56
N SER A 215 -24.60 2.59 -21.87
CA SER A 215 -23.63 3.68 -21.70
C SER A 215 -22.98 3.67 -20.30
N LEU A 216 -21.64 3.81 -20.26
CA LEU A 216 -20.78 3.88 -19.07
C LEU A 216 -20.96 5.19 -18.26
N LEU A 217 -22.19 5.63 -18.05
CA LEU A 217 -22.43 6.69 -17.08
C LEU A 217 -22.31 6.09 -15.67
N PRO A 218 -21.57 6.75 -14.76
CA PRO A 218 -21.52 6.32 -13.37
C PRO A 218 -22.95 6.24 -12.83
N PRO A 219 -23.32 5.15 -12.16
CA PRO A 219 -24.66 5.01 -11.61
C PRO A 219 -24.96 6.20 -10.69
N PRO A 220 -26.16 6.80 -10.77
CA PRO A 220 -26.52 7.92 -9.91
C PRO A 220 -26.44 7.44 -8.47
N ALA A 221 -25.55 7.97 -7.64
CA ALA A 221 -25.45 7.57 -6.22
C ALA A 221 -26.83 7.71 -5.56
N THR A 222 -27.18 6.79 -4.65
CA THR A 222 -28.45 6.90 -3.92
C THR A 222 -28.37 8.22 -3.19
N SER A 223 -29.35 9.09 -3.40
CA SER A 223 -29.36 10.38 -2.71
C SER A 223 -29.33 10.10 -1.20
N ASP A 224 -28.61 10.93 -0.43
CA ASP A 224 -28.54 10.77 1.03
C ASP A 224 -29.95 10.75 1.66
N ALA A 225 -30.94 11.38 1.03
CA ALA A 225 -32.33 11.43 1.49
C ALA A 225 -33.07 10.09 1.32
N ASP A 226 -32.65 9.24 0.38
CA ASP A 226 -33.30 7.96 0.07
C ASP A 226 -32.57 6.76 0.69
N ALA A 227 -31.49 7.02 1.45
CA ALA A 227 -30.71 5.98 2.10
C ALA A 227 -31.49 5.40 3.30
N LEU A 228 -31.84 4.11 3.21
CA LEU A 228 -32.46 3.36 4.29
C LEU A 228 -31.42 2.86 5.32
N LEU A 229 -30.21 2.54 4.84
CA LEU A 229 -29.08 2.16 5.66
C LEU A 229 -27.87 2.98 5.23
N ARG A 230 -27.21 3.60 6.21
CA ARG A 230 -25.98 4.35 6.02
C ARG A 230 -24.87 3.72 6.84
N ILE A 231 -23.81 3.27 6.17
CA ILE A 231 -22.58 2.85 6.84
C ILE A 231 -21.90 4.13 7.31
N THR A 232 -21.87 4.37 8.61
CA THR A 232 -21.26 5.57 9.18
C THR A 232 -19.76 5.44 9.32
N ASP A 233 -19.28 4.25 9.66
CA ASP A 233 -17.87 3.95 9.91
C ASP A 233 -17.54 2.51 9.49
N GLU A 234 -16.31 2.28 9.05
CA GLU A 234 -15.74 0.98 8.71
C GLU A 234 -14.29 0.95 9.21
N THR A 235 -13.95 -0.04 10.03
CA THR A 235 -12.58 -0.22 10.50
C THR A 235 -12.03 -1.55 9.99
N THR A 236 -10.92 -1.50 9.25
CA THR A 236 -10.15 -2.69 8.91
C THR A 236 -8.99 -2.87 9.89
N PHE A 237 -8.95 -4.01 10.58
CA PHE A 237 -7.83 -4.38 11.46
C PHE A 237 -6.82 -5.22 10.68
N LEU A 238 -5.67 -4.61 10.35
CA LEU A 238 -4.51 -5.33 9.86
C LEU A 238 -3.57 -5.59 11.04
N HIS A 239 -3.07 -6.82 11.16
CA HIS A 239 -2.03 -7.17 12.12
C HIS A 239 -0.67 -7.19 11.41
N SER A 240 0.30 -6.45 11.94
CA SER A 240 1.69 -6.47 11.47
C SER A 240 2.35 -7.71 12.04
N ARG A 241 3.19 -8.35 11.23
CA ARG A 241 4.01 -9.46 11.73
C ARG A 241 5.20 -8.90 12.50
N PRO A 242 5.95 -9.76 13.24
CA PRO A 242 7.17 -9.33 13.88
C PRO A 242 8.10 -8.61 12.90
N THR A 243 8.73 -7.53 13.35
CA THR A 243 9.63 -6.63 12.59
C THR A 243 8.99 -5.82 11.46
N GLU A 244 7.70 -6.01 11.15
CA GLU A 244 7.06 -5.31 10.05
C GLU A 244 6.63 -3.89 10.45
N PHE A 245 6.78 -2.97 9.49
CA PHE A 245 6.18 -1.64 9.48
C PHE A 245 5.38 -1.52 8.19
N PHE A 246 4.07 -1.33 8.32
CA PHE A 246 3.13 -1.32 7.21
C PHE A 246 2.33 -0.02 7.20
N LEU A 247 2.49 0.76 6.13
CA LEU A 247 1.71 1.96 5.84
C LEU A 247 0.68 1.63 4.74
N GLY A 248 -0.59 1.63 5.13
CA GLY A 248 -1.72 1.57 4.22
C GLY A 248 -2.24 2.97 3.89
N ASN A 249 -2.81 3.13 2.70
CA ASN A 249 -3.66 4.27 2.39
C ASN A 249 -4.91 3.85 1.60
N GLY A 250 -5.94 4.67 1.66
CA GLY A 250 -7.19 4.46 0.93
C GLY A 250 -7.90 5.78 0.74
N THR A 251 -8.65 5.91 -0.34
CA THR A 251 -9.63 6.99 -0.46
C THR A 251 -10.99 6.42 -0.11
N GLU A 252 -11.73 7.10 0.74
CA GLU A 252 -13.12 6.77 1.04
C GLU A 252 -13.91 8.07 1.19
N ARG A 253 -15.09 8.16 0.59
CA ARG A 253 -15.97 9.35 0.69
C ARG A 253 -15.27 10.66 0.32
N GLY A 254 -14.32 10.59 -0.62
CA GLY A 254 -13.53 11.75 -1.05
C GLY A 254 -12.45 12.19 -0.06
N GLN A 255 -12.21 11.43 1.00
CA GLN A 255 -11.14 11.65 1.97
C GLN A 255 -10.01 10.63 1.75
N LEU A 256 -8.77 11.08 1.87
CA LEU A 256 -7.60 10.20 1.86
C LEU A 256 -7.25 9.82 3.31
N GLY A 257 -7.38 8.53 3.64
CA GLY A 257 -6.98 7.96 4.91
C GLY A 257 -5.59 7.33 4.85
N PHE A 258 -4.85 7.44 5.95
CA PHE A 258 -3.62 6.69 6.20
C PHE A 258 -3.86 5.73 7.37
N GLY A 259 -3.46 4.48 7.21
CA GLY A 259 -3.46 3.48 8.27
C GLY A 259 -2.05 2.96 8.49
N VAL A 260 -1.66 2.71 9.74
CA VAL A 260 -0.36 2.11 10.05
C VAL A 260 -0.52 0.92 10.97
N THR A 261 0.20 -0.14 10.67
CA THR A 261 0.38 -1.26 11.59
C THR A 261 1.87 -1.55 11.72
N PHE A 262 2.35 -1.71 12.95
CA PHE A 262 3.78 -1.89 13.24
C PHE A 262 4.02 -2.81 14.43
N ASP A 263 5.17 -3.48 14.43
CA ASP A 263 5.64 -4.26 15.57
C ASP A 263 6.13 -3.35 16.71
N ARG A 264 5.39 -3.36 17.83
CA ARG A 264 5.76 -2.59 19.04
C ARG A 264 7.07 -3.04 19.70
N ASN A 265 7.59 -4.23 19.36
CA ASN A 265 8.91 -4.65 19.82
C ASN A 265 10.04 -3.96 19.05
N THR A 266 9.76 -3.46 17.84
CA THR A 266 10.76 -2.82 16.97
C THR A 266 10.61 -1.31 16.94
N TYR A 267 9.36 -0.79 16.96
CA TYR A 267 9.08 0.63 16.82
C TYR A 267 8.36 1.17 18.05
N THR A 268 8.70 2.41 18.43
CA THR A 268 7.94 3.12 19.45
C THR A 268 6.69 3.76 18.86
N THR A 269 5.65 3.92 19.68
CA THR A 269 4.43 4.63 19.24
C THR A 269 4.72 6.10 18.90
N ALA A 270 5.71 6.72 19.54
CA ALA A 270 6.09 8.09 19.26
C ALA A 270 6.70 8.23 17.85
N ASP A 271 7.64 7.35 17.49
CA ASP A 271 8.27 7.36 16.16
C ASP A 271 7.24 7.12 15.05
N VAL A 272 6.32 6.18 15.27
CA VAL A 272 5.26 5.88 14.30
C VAL A 272 4.32 7.07 14.12
N LYS A 273 3.92 7.73 15.21
CA LYS A 273 3.07 8.93 15.14
C LYS A 273 3.78 10.07 14.41
N GLU A 274 5.06 10.30 14.70
CA GLU A 274 5.85 11.29 13.97
C GLU A 274 5.89 10.94 12.48
N PHE A 275 6.19 9.68 12.13
CA PHE A 275 6.25 9.24 10.74
C PHE A 275 4.92 9.43 9.99
N VAL A 276 3.79 9.04 10.58
CA VAL A 276 2.47 9.20 9.95
C VAL A 276 2.13 10.68 9.77
N GLU A 277 2.46 11.53 10.73
CA GLU A 277 2.28 12.97 10.62
C GLU A 277 3.13 13.57 9.49
N GLU A 278 4.38 13.11 9.33
CA GLU A 278 5.23 13.51 8.21
C GLU A 278 4.62 13.11 6.85
N CYS A 279 4.08 11.89 6.75
CA CYS A 279 3.36 11.45 5.55
C CYS A 279 2.16 12.34 5.27
N ARG A 280 1.38 12.71 6.29
CA ARG A 280 0.21 13.60 6.17
C ARG A 280 0.63 14.99 5.68
N LEU A 281 1.66 15.59 6.31
CA LEU A 281 2.14 16.92 5.94
C LEU A 281 2.75 16.94 4.54
N ALA A 282 3.51 15.91 4.15
CA ALA A 282 4.03 15.76 2.80
C ALA A 282 2.89 15.65 1.78
N THR A 283 1.86 14.88 2.09
CA THR A 283 0.66 14.73 1.25
C THR A 283 -0.04 16.06 1.04
N LEU A 284 -0.27 16.83 2.11
CA LEU A 284 -0.86 18.16 2.02
C LEU A 284 0.01 19.12 1.21
N HIS A 285 1.32 19.07 1.38
CA HIS A 285 2.24 19.93 0.64
C HIS A 285 2.21 19.65 -0.87
N TYR A 286 2.36 18.39 -1.29
CA TYR A 286 2.49 18.04 -2.70
C TYR A 286 1.15 17.89 -3.43
N LEU A 287 0.10 17.45 -2.74
CA LEU A 287 -1.21 17.21 -3.35
C LEU A 287 -2.25 18.28 -3.00
N GLY A 288 -2.06 19.00 -1.89
CA GLY A 288 -3.07 19.91 -1.36
C GLY A 288 -3.21 21.23 -2.11
N ALA A 289 -2.12 21.79 -2.66
CA ALA A 289 -2.19 23.00 -3.48
C ALA A 289 -3.09 22.82 -4.73
N ALA A 290 -3.11 21.62 -5.31
CA ALA A 290 -3.97 21.26 -6.45
C ALA A 290 -5.42 20.96 -6.02
N ALA A 291 -5.65 20.68 -4.74
CA ALA A 291 -6.97 20.38 -4.18
C ALA A 291 -7.69 21.64 -3.70
N VAL A 292 -6.97 22.66 -3.22
CA VAL A 292 -7.53 23.98 -2.87
C VAL A 292 -8.07 24.70 -4.10
N SER A 293 -7.43 24.55 -5.27
CA SER A 293 -7.97 25.09 -6.53
C SER A 293 -9.19 24.33 -7.06
N LYS A 294 -9.51 23.15 -6.50
CA LYS A 294 -10.68 22.31 -6.84
C LYS A 294 -11.66 22.12 -5.67
N GLY A 295 -11.44 22.80 -4.55
CA GLY A 295 -12.41 22.96 -3.46
C GLY A 295 -12.65 21.77 -2.52
N LYS A 296 -11.82 20.73 -2.46
CA LYS A 296 -11.95 19.66 -1.43
C LYS A 296 -10.61 19.01 -1.07
N LEU A 297 -10.26 19.08 0.22
CA LEU A 297 -9.26 18.25 0.90
C LEU A 297 -9.91 17.74 2.20
#